data_AF-A0A935Z6M4-F1
#
_entry.id   AF-A0A935Z6M4-F1
#
_cell.length_a   1.000
_cell.length_b   1.000
_cell.length_c   1.000
_cell.angle_alpha   90.00
_cell.angle_beta   90.00
_cell.angle_gamma   90.00
#
_symmetry.space_group_name_H-M   'P 1'
#
loop_
_entity.id
_entity.type
_entity.pdbx_description
1 polymer ?
#
loop_
_entity_poly.entity_id
_entity_poly.type
_entity_poly.pdbx_seq_one_letter_code
_entity_poly.pdbx_strand_id
1 'polypeptide(L)'
;MTTPEPTEKSPTPPEEKTAVEPDDDPVKKKYEAIFGLVISLFAAVLALNELASGKYGDDELQLTSERTSAYLWYQSKGIKSTLVEGQRDLLRALVEGGAVAPEKAETMTRQSKSLDAKIDRYDKEKDEILLGSEAVGKANWRQEIDGELGKVVGVKPIEVKLEKLGKAGDRFDLATLFLQLGLVLGAIGILMSQERMKRIFLGGLVGMGVAGTVCSALALRLAGFF
;
A
#
# COMPACT_ATOMS: atom_id res chain seq x y z
N MET A 1 -12.86 103.15 -6.99
CA MET A 1 -13.11 101.82 -6.41
C MET A 1 -13.42 100.89 -7.56
N THR A 2 -12.41 100.16 -8.02
CA THR A 2 -12.41 99.43 -9.28
C THR A 2 -11.81 98.05 -9.06
N THR A 3 -12.68 97.04 -9.10
CA THR A 3 -12.39 95.67 -9.57
C THR A 3 -13.70 94.91 -9.70
N PRO A 4 -13.89 94.20 -10.82
CA PRO A 4 -14.33 92.82 -10.71
C PRO A 4 -13.23 91.87 -11.21
N GLU A 5 -13.10 90.78 -10.44
CA GLU A 5 -12.09 89.74 -10.49
C GLU A 5 -12.32 88.74 -11.65
N PRO A 6 -11.28 88.25 -12.32
CA PRO A 6 -11.40 87.31 -13.42
C PRO A 6 -11.37 85.85 -12.94
N THR A 7 -12.10 85.03 -13.68
CA THR A 7 -12.36 83.60 -13.53
C THR A 7 -11.09 82.74 -13.44
N GLU A 8 -10.98 81.96 -12.36
CA GLU A 8 -9.88 81.05 -12.06
C GLU A 8 -9.94 79.79 -12.95
N LYS A 9 -8.96 79.64 -13.84
CA LYS A 9 -8.69 78.38 -14.55
C LYS A 9 -7.96 77.43 -13.59
N SER A 10 -8.59 76.33 -13.22
CA SER A 10 -7.91 75.21 -12.54
C SER A 10 -6.86 74.58 -13.46
N PRO A 11 -5.61 74.41 -12.99
CA PRO A 11 -4.60 73.64 -13.69
C PRO A 11 -4.81 72.13 -13.45
N THR A 12 -4.67 71.36 -14.52
CA THR A 12 -4.58 69.90 -14.52
C THR A 12 -3.44 69.39 -13.61
N PRO A 13 -3.61 68.28 -12.88
CA PRO A 13 -2.51 67.69 -12.10
C PRO A 13 -1.44 67.12 -13.03
N PRO A 14 -0.14 67.16 -12.65
CA PRO A 14 0.93 66.59 -13.44
C PRO A 14 0.85 65.05 -13.45
N GLU A 15 1.07 64.46 -14.62
CA GLU A 15 1.30 63.02 -14.81
C GLU A 15 2.43 62.54 -13.90
N GLU A 16 2.09 61.77 -12.87
CA GLU A 16 3.02 60.97 -12.10
C GLU A 16 3.53 59.83 -12.98
N LYS A 17 4.69 60.04 -13.62
CA LYS A 17 5.46 58.96 -14.22
C LYS A 17 6.00 58.08 -13.10
N THR A 18 5.22 57.08 -12.68
CA THR A 18 5.77 55.90 -11.99
C THR A 18 6.75 55.21 -12.94
N ALA A 19 8.02 55.56 -12.82
CA ALA A 19 9.11 54.76 -13.34
C ALA A 19 9.08 53.43 -12.57
N VAL A 20 8.52 52.39 -13.18
CA VAL A 20 8.74 51.02 -12.74
C VAL A 20 10.20 50.71 -13.07
N GLU A 21 11.10 50.92 -12.11
CA GLU A 21 12.46 50.42 -12.24
C GLU A 21 12.40 48.89 -12.39
N PRO A 22 13.09 48.29 -13.37
CA PRO A 22 13.16 46.85 -13.48
C PRO A 22 13.86 46.29 -12.24
N ASP A 23 13.16 45.43 -11.49
CA ASP A 23 13.69 44.60 -10.40
C ASP A 23 14.72 43.60 -10.97
N ASP A 24 15.90 44.11 -11.32
CA ASP A 24 16.95 43.40 -12.05
C ASP A 24 18.06 42.95 -11.09
N ASP A 25 17.69 42.38 -9.94
CA ASP A 25 18.66 41.81 -8.99
C ASP A 25 19.20 40.47 -9.53
N PRO A 26 20.47 40.42 -9.99
CA PRO A 26 21.06 39.23 -10.58
C PRO A 26 21.24 38.10 -9.56
N VAL A 27 21.30 38.40 -8.26
CA VAL A 27 21.40 37.39 -7.19
C VAL A 27 20.06 36.72 -6.99
N LYS A 28 18.97 37.48 -6.99
CA LYS A 28 17.60 36.96 -6.89
C LYS A 28 17.28 35.99 -8.02
N LYS A 29 17.59 36.37 -9.27
CA LYS A 29 17.42 35.51 -10.47
C LYS A 29 18.23 34.20 -10.39
N LYS A 30 19.45 34.24 -9.85
CA LYS A 30 20.27 33.02 -9.65
C LYS A 30 19.61 32.03 -8.70
N TYR A 31 19.09 32.50 -7.56
CA TYR A 31 18.41 31.62 -6.60
C TYR A 31 17.12 31.05 -7.18
N GLU A 32 16.31 31.85 -7.87
CA GLU A 32 15.08 31.38 -8.52
C GLU A 32 15.38 30.26 -9.54
N ALA A 33 16.41 30.43 -10.36
CA ALA A 33 16.85 29.41 -11.30
C ALA A 33 17.32 28.12 -10.60
N ILE A 34 18.08 28.24 -9.51
CA ILE A 34 18.55 27.09 -8.72
C ILE A 34 17.37 26.36 -8.07
N PHE A 35 16.46 27.09 -7.42
CA PHE A 35 15.26 26.49 -6.82
C PHE A 35 14.42 25.78 -7.88
N GLY A 36 14.15 26.41 -9.02
CA GLY A 36 13.38 25.80 -10.11
C GLY A 36 14.02 24.52 -10.65
N LEU A 37 15.35 24.50 -10.79
CA LEU A 37 16.08 23.29 -11.22
C LEU A 37 16.00 22.17 -10.18
N VAL A 38 16.22 22.46 -8.90
CA VAL A 38 16.21 21.44 -7.85
C VAL A 38 14.80 20.92 -7.60
N ILE A 39 13.78 21.78 -7.67
CA ILE A 39 12.36 21.41 -7.58
C ILE A 39 11.99 20.48 -8.73
N SER A 40 12.30 20.85 -9.98
CA SER A 40 11.97 20.01 -11.14
C SER A 40 12.67 18.65 -11.10
N LEU A 41 13.91 18.59 -10.62
CA LEU A 41 14.62 17.33 -10.40
C LEU A 41 13.92 16.44 -9.37
N PHE A 42 13.62 16.96 -8.17
CA PHE A 42 12.95 16.16 -7.14
C PHE A 42 11.49 15.84 -7.46
N ALA A 43 10.81 16.68 -8.24
CA ALA A 43 9.49 16.38 -8.77
C ALA A 43 9.53 15.18 -9.74
N ALA A 44 10.55 15.09 -10.58
CA ALA A 44 10.74 13.92 -11.44
C ALA A 44 11.00 12.65 -10.61
N VAL A 45 11.81 12.74 -9.54
CA VAL A 45 12.03 11.62 -8.61
C VAL A 45 10.72 11.22 -7.90
N LEU A 46 9.94 12.19 -7.44
CA LEU A 46 8.64 11.95 -6.81
C LEU A 46 7.68 11.22 -7.76
N ALA A 47 7.59 11.65 -9.02
CA ALA A 47 6.74 10.99 -10.02
C ALA A 47 7.16 9.53 -10.25
N LEU A 48 8.46 9.23 -10.28
CA LEU A 48 8.96 7.85 -10.37
C LEU A 48 8.62 7.04 -9.11
N ASN A 49 8.74 7.64 -7.93
CA ASN A 49 8.39 7.02 -6.66
C ASN A 49 6.90 6.66 -6.60
N GLU A 50 6.01 7.59 -7.00
CA GLU A 50 4.56 7.37 -7.05
C GLU A 50 4.18 6.27 -8.04
N LEU A 51 4.82 6.23 -9.22
CA LEU A 51 4.59 5.15 -10.20
C LEU A 51 5.00 3.78 -9.65
N ALA A 52 6.17 3.70 -9.01
CA ALA A 52 6.63 2.46 -8.40
C ALA A 52 5.69 2.04 -7.26
N SER A 53 5.39 2.96 -6.34
CA SER A 53 4.50 2.73 -5.19
C SER A 53 3.11 2.25 -5.62
N GLY A 54 2.55 2.84 -6.69
CA GLY A 54 1.25 2.43 -7.23
C GLY A 54 1.23 0.97 -7.65
N LYS A 55 2.27 0.51 -8.37
CA LYS A 55 2.40 -0.90 -8.75
C LYS A 55 2.48 -1.83 -7.53
N TYR A 56 3.24 -1.43 -6.50
CA TYR A 56 3.32 -2.22 -5.26
C TYR A 56 1.99 -2.29 -4.53
N GLY A 57 1.24 -1.19 -4.49
CA GLY A 57 -0.11 -1.17 -3.96
C GLY A 57 -1.04 -2.14 -4.70
N ASP A 58 -0.98 -2.19 -6.02
CA ASP A 58 -1.77 -3.13 -6.83
C ASP A 58 -1.40 -4.60 -6.53
N ASP A 59 -0.10 -4.91 -6.44
CA ASP A 59 0.38 -6.26 -6.11
C ASP A 59 -0.04 -6.68 -4.68
N GLU A 60 0.00 -5.76 -3.71
CA GLU A 60 -0.45 -5.98 -2.35
C GLU A 60 -1.97 -6.21 -2.28
N LEU A 61 -2.75 -5.43 -3.03
CA LEU A 61 -4.20 -5.60 -3.13
C LEU A 61 -4.56 -6.95 -3.75
N GLN A 62 -3.87 -7.37 -4.81
CA GLN A 62 -4.06 -8.68 -5.42
C GLN A 62 -3.76 -9.79 -4.41
N LEU A 63 -2.59 -9.77 -3.76
CA LEU A 63 -2.21 -10.81 -2.80
C LEU A 63 -3.12 -10.81 -1.56
N THR A 64 -3.61 -9.65 -1.13
CA THR A 64 -4.59 -9.55 -0.05
C THR A 64 -5.93 -10.19 -0.44
N SER A 65 -6.34 -10.01 -1.70
CA SER A 65 -7.52 -10.69 -2.26
C SER A 65 -7.33 -12.20 -2.33
N GLU A 66 -6.17 -12.67 -2.81
CA GLU A 66 -5.82 -14.10 -2.85
C GLU A 66 -5.79 -14.71 -1.44
N ARG A 67 -5.16 -14.04 -0.48
CA ARG A 67 -5.15 -14.43 0.94
C ARG A 67 -6.57 -14.56 1.48
N THR A 68 -7.42 -13.58 1.22
CA THR A 68 -8.81 -13.56 1.69
C THR A 68 -9.59 -14.74 1.10
N SER A 69 -9.43 -14.98 -0.20
CA SER A 69 -10.06 -16.10 -0.90
C SER A 69 -9.60 -17.45 -0.35
N ALA A 70 -8.30 -17.61 -0.09
CA ALA A 70 -7.74 -18.82 0.52
C ALA A 70 -8.22 -19.05 1.97
N TYR A 71 -8.33 -17.99 2.79
CA TYR A 71 -8.93 -18.09 4.13
C TYR A 71 -10.40 -18.47 4.10
N LEU A 72 -11.19 -17.87 3.20
CA LEU A 72 -12.60 -18.22 3.02
C LEU A 72 -12.74 -19.69 2.59
N TRP A 73 -11.85 -20.17 1.71
CA TRP A 73 -11.81 -21.57 1.32
C TRP A 73 -11.49 -22.49 2.50
N TYR A 74 -10.45 -22.17 3.29
CA TYR A 74 -10.11 -22.88 4.52
C TYR A 74 -11.28 -22.93 5.50
N GLN A 75 -11.94 -21.79 5.75
CA GLN A 75 -13.09 -21.70 6.66
C GLN A 75 -14.27 -22.54 6.16
N SER A 76 -14.54 -22.53 4.85
CA SER A 76 -15.58 -23.38 4.25
C SER A 76 -15.30 -24.87 4.49
N LYS A 77 -14.04 -25.30 4.37
CA LYS A 77 -13.64 -26.68 4.70
C LYS A 77 -13.78 -26.96 6.19
N GLY A 78 -13.42 -26.01 7.05
CA GLY A 78 -13.61 -26.08 8.50
C GLY A 78 -15.08 -26.33 8.88
N ILE A 79 -16.01 -25.54 8.33
CA ILE A 79 -17.46 -25.70 8.56
C ILE A 79 -17.93 -27.10 8.12
N LYS A 80 -17.47 -27.59 6.97
CA LYS A 80 -17.79 -28.95 6.50
C LYS A 80 -17.23 -30.03 7.42
N SER A 81 -16.01 -29.87 7.92
CA SER A 81 -15.40 -30.79 8.89
C SER A 81 -16.21 -30.84 10.17
N THR A 82 -16.50 -29.69 10.79
CA THR A 82 -17.29 -29.59 12.02
C THR A 82 -18.69 -30.19 11.86
N LEU A 83 -19.33 -30.02 10.69
CA LEU A 83 -20.62 -30.67 10.42
C LEU A 83 -20.52 -32.20 10.40
N VAL A 84 -19.48 -32.74 9.76
CA VAL A 84 -19.23 -34.19 9.70
C VAL A 84 -18.84 -34.75 11.07
N GLU A 85 -18.02 -34.02 11.83
CA GLU A 85 -17.69 -34.33 13.23
C GLU A 85 -18.96 -34.40 14.09
N GLY A 86 -19.83 -33.39 14.01
CA GLY A 86 -21.09 -33.38 14.75
C GLY A 86 -22.01 -34.54 14.39
N GLN A 87 -22.11 -34.90 13.10
CA GLN A 87 -22.86 -36.08 12.66
C GLN A 87 -22.26 -37.37 13.23
N ARG A 88 -20.93 -37.50 13.22
CA ARG A 88 -20.22 -38.66 13.74
C ARG A 88 -20.41 -38.80 15.25
N ASP A 89 -20.32 -37.71 15.98
CA ASP A 89 -20.47 -37.67 17.43
C ASP A 89 -21.90 -37.98 17.87
N LEU A 90 -22.89 -37.45 17.14
CA LEU A 90 -24.28 -37.82 17.38
C LEU A 90 -24.51 -39.33 17.17
N LEU A 91 -23.98 -39.90 16.09
CA LEU A 91 -24.11 -41.34 15.84
C LEU A 91 -23.43 -42.18 16.94
N ARG A 92 -22.25 -41.77 17.40
CA ARG A 92 -21.55 -42.47 18.50
C ARG A 92 -22.34 -42.37 19.81
N ALA A 93 -22.83 -41.17 20.16
CA ALA A 93 -23.63 -40.96 21.36
C ALA A 93 -24.92 -41.79 21.35
N LEU A 94 -25.59 -41.94 20.19
CA LEU A 94 -26.78 -42.77 20.05
C LEU A 94 -26.49 -44.26 20.25
N VAL A 95 -25.36 -44.75 19.71
CA VAL A 95 -24.93 -46.14 19.87
C VAL A 95 -24.50 -46.42 21.30
N GLU A 96 -23.67 -45.57 21.89
CA GLU A 96 -23.15 -45.71 23.26
C GLU A 96 -24.25 -45.54 24.32
N GLY A 97 -25.21 -44.65 24.07
CA GLY A 97 -26.37 -44.44 24.94
C GLY A 97 -27.44 -45.54 24.85
N GLY A 98 -27.25 -46.57 24.02
CA GLY A 98 -28.20 -47.67 23.87
C GLY A 98 -29.53 -47.28 23.22
N ALA A 99 -29.62 -46.11 22.59
CA ALA A 99 -30.82 -45.62 21.91
C ALA A 99 -31.07 -46.33 20.56
N VAL A 100 -30.12 -47.17 20.13
CA VAL A 100 -30.14 -47.89 18.86
C VAL A 100 -30.33 -49.38 19.12
N ALA A 101 -31.23 -50.01 18.36
CA ALA A 101 -31.43 -51.46 18.43
C ALA A 101 -30.10 -52.20 18.11
N PRO A 102 -29.77 -53.30 18.82
CA PRO A 102 -28.48 -54.00 18.66
C PRO A 102 -28.17 -54.41 17.21
N GLU A 103 -29.20 -54.79 16.45
CA GLU A 103 -29.14 -55.17 15.04
C GLU A 103 -28.70 -54.02 14.10
N LYS A 104 -28.97 -52.76 14.49
CA LYS A 104 -28.62 -51.56 13.71
C LYS A 104 -27.33 -50.90 14.19
N ALA A 105 -26.82 -51.28 15.36
CA ALA A 105 -25.61 -50.72 15.94
C ALA A 105 -24.40 -50.88 15.00
N GLU A 106 -24.22 -52.05 14.39
CA GLU A 106 -23.11 -52.31 13.46
C GLU A 106 -23.17 -51.38 12.22
N THR A 107 -24.37 -51.12 11.70
CA THR A 107 -24.56 -50.22 10.55
C THR A 107 -24.18 -48.78 10.91
N MET A 108 -24.58 -48.31 12.10
CA MET A 108 -24.23 -46.97 12.59
C MET A 108 -22.73 -46.85 12.90
N THR A 109 -22.09 -47.89 13.42
CA THR A 109 -20.62 -47.93 13.58
C THR A 109 -19.89 -47.86 12.23
N ARG A 110 -20.39 -48.55 11.20
CA ARG A 110 -19.81 -48.47 9.85
C ARG A 110 -19.96 -47.07 9.26
N GLN A 111 -21.12 -46.42 9.45
CA GLN A 111 -21.32 -45.03 9.05
C GLN A 111 -20.38 -44.07 9.81
N SER A 112 -20.21 -44.26 11.12
CA SER A 112 -19.26 -43.48 11.93
C SER A 112 -17.84 -43.55 11.37
N LYS A 113 -17.35 -44.75 11.02
CA LYS A 113 -16.04 -44.93 10.36
C LYS A 113 -15.93 -44.23 9.00
N SER A 114 -17.00 -44.22 8.22
CA SER A 114 -17.03 -43.49 6.95
C SER A 114 -16.91 -41.98 7.15
N LEU A 115 -17.50 -41.46 8.24
CA LEU A 115 -17.38 -40.05 8.62
C LEU A 115 -15.97 -39.74 9.12
N ASP A 116 -15.35 -40.61 9.91
CA ASP A 116 -13.93 -40.46 10.34
C ASP A 116 -13.00 -40.27 9.12
N ALA A 117 -13.14 -41.12 8.10
CA ALA A 117 -12.34 -41.00 6.87
C ALA A 117 -12.58 -39.67 6.12
N LYS A 118 -13.78 -39.09 6.21
CA LYS A 118 -14.09 -37.77 5.63
C LYS A 118 -13.46 -36.64 6.45
N ILE A 119 -13.44 -36.75 7.77
CA ILE A 119 -12.78 -35.80 8.67
C ILE A 119 -11.28 -35.76 8.36
N ASP A 120 -10.62 -36.92 8.31
CA ASP A 120 -9.20 -37.04 7.95
C ASP A 120 -8.88 -36.42 6.58
N ARG A 121 -9.80 -36.57 5.61
CA ARG A 121 -9.68 -35.95 4.29
C ARG A 121 -9.77 -34.43 4.41
N TYR A 122 -10.73 -33.89 5.15
CA TYR A 122 -10.90 -32.45 5.33
C TYR A 122 -9.74 -31.81 6.07
N ASP A 123 -9.12 -32.50 7.03
CA ASP A 123 -7.95 -31.99 7.72
C ASP A 123 -6.73 -31.87 6.80
N LYS A 124 -6.44 -32.90 5.99
CA LYS A 124 -5.37 -32.82 4.97
C LYS A 124 -5.63 -31.72 3.95
N GLU A 125 -6.88 -31.59 3.53
CA GLU A 125 -7.34 -30.54 2.63
C GLU A 125 -7.13 -29.14 3.21
N LYS A 126 -7.42 -28.95 4.51
CA LYS A 126 -7.21 -27.69 5.24
C LYS A 126 -5.73 -27.37 5.40
N ASP A 127 -4.92 -28.37 5.73
CA ASP A 127 -3.47 -28.23 5.86
C ASP A 127 -2.83 -27.80 4.53
N GLU A 128 -3.27 -28.39 3.42
CA GLU A 128 -2.81 -28.00 2.07
C GLU A 128 -3.19 -26.55 1.74
N ILE A 129 -4.39 -26.09 2.12
CA ILE A 129 -4.81 -24.69 1.91
C ILE A 129 -3.97 -23.73 2.77
N LEU A 130 -3.63 -24.12 4.01
CA LEU A 130 -2.91 -23.26 4.93
C LEU A 130 -1.41 -23.17 4.58
N LEU A 131 -0.78 -24.32 4.35
CA LEU A 131 0.67 -24.45 4.18
C LEU A 131 1.10 -24.43 2.71
N GLY A 132 0.23 -24.82 1.80
CA GLY A 132 0.52 -25.00 0.38
C GLY A 132 0.94 -26.43 0.04
N SER A 133 0.68 -26.82 -1.21
CA SER A 133 0.99 -28.14 -1.76
C SER A 133 2.48 -28.49 -1.68
N GLU A 134 3.36 -27.49 -1.83
CA GLU A 134 4.81 -27.68 -1.71
C GLU A 134 5.21 -28.11 -0.29
N ALA A 135 4.60 -27.49 0.73
CA ALA A 135 4.91 -27.75 2.13
C ALA A 135 4.31 -29.07 2.66
N VAL A 136 3.10 -29.44 2.21
CA VAL A 136 2.44 -30.68 2.68
C VAL A 136 2.95 -31.94 1.97
N GLY A 137 3.58 -31.79 0.80
CA GLY A 137 4.14 -32.88 0.01
C GLY A 137 3.11 -33.74 -0.73
N LYS A 138 3.56 -34.43 -1.79
CA LYS A 138 2.70 -35.18 -2.73
C LYS A 138 1.74 -36.19 -2.09
N ALA A 139 2.13 -36.79 -0.96
CA ALA A 139 1.30 -37.76 -0.24
C ALA A 139 -0.01 -37.14 0.31
N ASN A 140 0.02 -35.84 0.60
CA ASN A 140 -1.06 -35.09 1.22
C ASN A 140 -1.83 -34.18 0.26
N TRP A 141 -1.52 -34.20 -1.03
CA TRP A 141 -2.28 -33.46 -2.04
C TRP A 141 -3.70 -34.00 -2.12
N ARG A 142 -4.66 -33.11 -1.96
CA ARG A 142 -6.10 -33.42 -1.97
C ARG A 142 -6.92 -32.36 -2.70
N GLN A 143 -6.40 -31.15 -2.87
CA GLN A 143 -7.07 -30.08 -3.60
C GLN A 143 -6.59 -29.99 -5.05
N GLU A 144 -7.55 -29.92 -5.95
CA GLU A 144 -7.31 -29.66 -7.36
C GLU A 144 -7.61 -28.19 -7.65
N ILE A 145 -6.68 -27.51 -8.30
CA ILE A 145 -6.91 -26.20 -8.92
C ILE A 145 -6.86 -26.43 -10.42
N ASP A 146 -7.97 -26.15 -11.10
CA ASP A 146 -8.15 -26.38 -12.55
C ASP A 146 -7.86 -27.84 -12.98
N GLY A 147 -8.21 -28.80 -12.13
CA GLY A 147 -8.04 -30.24 -12.38
C GLY A 147 -6.62 -30.76 -12.13
N GLU A 148 -5.71 -29.93 -11.61
CA GLU A 148 -4.35 -30.34 -11.26
C GLU A 148 -4.09 -30.27 -9.75
N LEU A 149 -3.53 -31.36 -9.21
CA LEU A 149 -3.03 -31.42 -7.84
C LEU A 149 -1.66 -30.74 -7.74
N GLY A 150 -1.36 -30.17 -6.57
CA GLY A 150 -0.02 -29.66 -6.29
C GLY A 150 0.18 -28.17 -6.56
N LYS A 151 -0.87 -27.44 -6.95
CA LYS A 151 -0.82 -26.00 -7.32
C LYS A 151 -1.19 -25.05 -6.18
N VAL A 152 -1.50 -25.55 -4.98
CA VAL A 152 -1.94 -24.69 -3.88
C VAL A 152 -0.73 -23.95 -3.31
N VAL A 153 -0.71 -22.62 -3.41
CA VAL A 153 0.39 -21.77 -2.89
C VAL A 153 0.39 -21.69 -1.37
N GLY A 154 -0.76 -21.87 -0.72
CA GLY A 154 -0.91 -21.80 0.73
C GLY A 154 -1.10 -20.37 1.25
N VAL A 155 -1.82 -20.24 2.36
CA VAL A 155 -2.03 -18.94 3.02
C VAL A 155 -0.72 -18.38 3.61
N LYS A 156 0.07 -19.19 4.31
CA LYS A 156 1.29 -18.71 4.98
C LYS A 156 2.33 -18.13 4.01
N PRO A 157 2.61 -18.75 2.85
CA PRO A 157 3.52 -18.16 1.87
C PRO A 157 3.03 -16.83 1.31
N ILE A 158 1.71 -16.63 1.16
CA ILE A 158 1.11 -15.35 0.76
C ILE A 158 1.32 -14.30 1.85
N GLU A 159 1.11 -14.64 3.13
CA GLU A 159 1.35 -13.71 4.26
C GLU A 159 2.81 -13.23 4.32
N VAL A 160 3.77 -14.13 4.09
CA VAL A 160 5.20 -13.76 4.04
C VAL A 160 5.49 -12.80 2.88
N LYS A 161 4.83 -12.97 1.73
CA LYS A 161 4.95 -12.03 0.60
C LYS A 161 4.33 -10.67 0.92
N LEU A 162 3.14 -10.66 1.52
CA LEU A 162 2.45 -9.44 1.96
C LEU A 162 3.28 -8.65 2.97
N GLU A 163 3.92 -9.31 3.95
CA GLU A 163 4.78 -8.63 4.92
C GLU A 163 5.99 -7.93 4.25
N LYS A 164 6.56 -8.55 3.21
CA LYS A 164 7.65 -7.94 2.44
C LYS A 164 7.16 -6.74 1.63
N LEU A 165 6.00 -6.85 1.01
CA LEU A 165 5.38 -5.79 0.23
C LEU A 165 5.00 -4.60 1.12
N GLY A 166 4.40 -4.84 2.28
CA GLY A 166 4.07 -3.79 3.25
C GLY A 166 5.30 -3.01 3.71
N LYS A 167 6.42 -3.69 3.99
CA LYS A 167 7.70 -3.02 4.33
C LYS A 167 8.26 -2.17 3.18
N ALA A 168 8.03 -2.57 1.93
CA ALA A 168 8.40 -1.76 0.78
C ALA A 168 7.48 -0.54 0.64
N GLY A 169 6.17 -0.73 0.82
CA GLY A 169 5.15 0.32 0.84
C GLY A 169 5.46 1.42 1.85
N ASP A 170 5.75 1.05 3.10
CA ASP A 170 6.12 1.99 4.17
C ASP A 170 7.32 2.90 3.77
N ARG A 171 8.28 2.34 3.02
CA ARG A 171 9.45 3.08 2.53
C ARG A 171 9.10 4.02 1.38
N PHE A 172 8.21 3.60 0.49
CA PHE A 172 7.69 4.44 -0.59
C PHE A 172 6.89 5.63 -0.04
N ASP A 173 6.04 5.41 0.95
CA ASP A 173 5.27 6.47 1.61
C ASP A 173 6.18 7.50 2.30
N LEU A 174 7.22 7.01 3.00
CA LEU A 174 8.21 7.87 3.63
C LEU A 174 9.00 8.70 2.61
N ALA A 175 9.35 8.10 1.46
CA ALA A 175 10.01 8.81 0.38
C ALA A 175 9.11 9.91 -0.20
N THR A 176 7.83 9.62 -0.44
CA THR A 176 6.82 10.59 -0.88
C THR A 176 6.73 11.76 0.09
N LEU A 177 6.63 11.50 1.40
CA LEU A 177 6.55 12.53 2.42
C LEU A 177 7.75 13.48 2.40
N PHE A 178 8.98 12.93 2.35
CA PHE A 178 10.19 13.76 2.32
C PHE A 178 10.32 14.56 1.02
N LEU A 179 10.00 13.96 -0.12
CA LEU A 179 10.05 14.66 -1.42
C LEU A 179 9.01 15.78 -1.47
N GLN A 180 7.76 15.53 -1.07
CA GLN A 180 6.71 16.55 -1.03
C GLN A 180 7.06 17.70 -0.08
N LEU A 181 7.57 17.39 1.12
CA LEU A 181 8.01 18.42 2.07
C LEU A 181 9.17 19.24 1.51
N GLY A 182 10.13 18.58 0.85
CA GLY A 182 11.23 19.24 0.14
C GLY A 182 10.70 20.22 -0.91
N LEU A 183 9.79 19.78 -1.78
CA LEU A 183 9.18 20.62 -2.82
C LEU A 183 8.44 21.82 -2.24
N VAL A 184 7.69 21.64 -1.14
CA VAL A 184 7.02 22.74 -0.42
C VAL A 184 8.03 23.76 0.11
N LEU A 185 9.12 23.30 0.73
CA LEU A 185 10.21 24.18 1.19
C LEU A 185 10.87 24.92 0.02
N GLY A 186 11.03 24.26 -1.12
CA GLY A 186 11.54 24.86 -2.35
C GLY A 186 10.64 25.99 -2.87
N ALA A 187 9.33 25.73 -2.96
CA ALA A 187 8.35 26.73 -3.41
C ALA A 187 8.31 27.95 -2.47
N ILE A 188 8.33 27.74 -1.15
CA ILE A 188 8.40 28.83 -0.17
C ILE A 188 9.74 29.59 -0.30
N GLY A 189 10.84 28.86 -0.54
CA GLY A 189 12.18 29.44 -0.71
C GLY A 189 12.29 30.43 -1.88
N ILE A 190 11.53 30.23 -2.95
CA ILE A 190 11.43 31.16 -4.09
C ILE A 190 10.82 32.50 -3.66
N LEU A 191 9.79 32.47 -2.81
CA LEU A 191 9.05 33.67 -2.37
C LEU A 191 9.81 34.52 -1.34
N MET A 192 10.87 34.00 -0.72
CA MET A 192 11.61 34.71 0.31
C MET A 192 12.53 35.77 -0.29
N SER A 193 12.56 36.99 0.27
CA SER A 193 13.47 38.04 -0.20
C SER A 193 14.85 38.01 0.47
N GLN A 194 14.94 37.52 1.70
CA GLN A 194 16.18 37.57 2.49
C GLN A 194 17.15 36.43 2.13
N GLU A 195 18.39 36.75 1.78
CA GLU A 195 19.40 35.76 1.35
C GLU A 195 19.68 34.66 2.37
N ARG A 196 19.71 34.99 3.67
CA ARG A 196 19.95 34.01 4.74
C ARG A 196 18.83 32.96 4.78
N MET A 197 17.58 33.40 4.63
CA MET A 197 16.43 32.50 4.61
C MET A 197 16.43 31.65 3.34
N LYS A 198 16.74 32.24 2.17
CA LYS A 198 16.91 31.47 0.91
C LYS A 198 17.89 30.31 1.06
N ARG A 199 19.05 30.52 1.70
CA ARG A 199 20.03 29.44 1.93
C ARG A 199 19.50 28.35 2.87
N ILE A 200 18.77 28.73 3.92
CA ILE A 200 18.16 27.76 4.86
C ILE A 200 17.10 26.91 4.13
N PHE A 201 16.20 27.54 3.38
CA PHE A 201 15.17 26.84 2.61
C PHE A 201 15.77 25.98 1.49
N LEU A 202 16.82 26.46 0.81
CA LEU A 202 17.54 25.67 -0.19
C LEU A 202 18.21 24.46 0.43
N GLY A 203 18.86 24.63 1.59
CA GLY A 203 19.44 23.52 2.35
C GLY A 203 18.38 22.52 2.81
N GLY A 204 17.20 22.98 3.24
CA GLY A 204 16.06 22.14 3.58
C GLY A 204 15.50 21.36 2.39
N LEU A 205 15.29 22.02 1.25
CA LEU A 205 14.88 21.40 -0.01
C LEU A 205 15.84 20.28 -0.41
N VAL A 206 17.14 20.56 -0.43
CA VAL A 206 18.16 19.57 -0.79
C VAL A 206 18.22 18.45 0.24
N GLY A 207 18.21 18.76 1.54
CA GLY A 207 18.25 17.76 2.61
C GLY A 207 17.07 16.79 2.56
N MET A 208 15.85 17.31 2.47
CA MET A 208 14.64 16.50 2.37
C MET A 208 14.57 15.74 1.03
N GLY A 209 14.92 16.39 -0.08
CA GLY A 209 14.93 15.75 -1.39
C GLY A 209 15.93 14.61 -1.51
N VAL A 210 17.13 14.76 -0.94
CA VAL A 210 18.13 13.68 -0.85
C VAL A 210 17.63 12.56 0.07
N ALA A 211 17.10 12.88 1.26
CA ALA A 211 16.56 11.88 2.17
C ALA A 211 15.44 11.05 1.52
N GLY A 212 14.52 11.72 0.82
CA GLY A 212 13.43 11.09 0.08
C GLY A 212 13.95 10.24 -1.08
N THR A 213 14.93 10.72 -1.85
CA THR A 213 15.56 9.95 -2.94
C THR A 213 16.26 8.69 -2.42
N VAL A 214 16.95 8.78 -1.28
CA VAL A 214 17.58 7.62 -0.62
C VAL A 214 16.52 6.63 -0.15
N CYS A 215 15.44 7.10 0.47
CA CYS A 215 14.32 6.24 0.88
C CYS A 215 13.69 5.54 -0.32
N SER A 216 13.46 6.25 -1.42
CA SER A 216 12.91 5.72 -2.68
C SER A 216 13.83 4.65 -3.28
N ALA A 217 15.14 4.91 -3.35
CA ALA A 217 16.12 3.94 -3.84
C ALA A 217 16.18 2.67 -2.96
N LEU A 218 16.10 2.82 -1.64
CA LEU A 218 16.03 1.70 -0.71
C LEU A 218 14.72 0.92 -0.84
N ALA A 219 13.61 1.61 -1.07
CA ALA A 219 12.32 1.00 -1.35
C ALA A 219 12.44 0.12 -2.59
N LEU A 220 12.88 0.68 -3.72
CA LEU A 220 13.08 -0.03 -5.00
C LEU A 220 13.98 -1.27 -4.89
N ARG A 221 15.04 -1.22 -4.07
CA ARG A 221 15.89 -2.39 -3.79
C ARG A 221 15.14 -3.46 -3.01
N LEU A 222 14.38 -3.08 -1.97
CA LEU A 222 13.56 -4.02 -1.20
C LEU A 222 12.49 -4.67 -2.08
N ALA A 223 12.01 -3.89 -3.03
CA ALA A 223 10.99 -4.22 -4.00
C ALA A 223 11.49 -5.16 -5.13
N GLY A 224 12.80 -5.29 -5.32
CA GLY A 224 13.40 -6.22 -6.29
C GLY A 224 13.58 -5.64 -7.71
N PHE A 225 13.59 -4.31 -7.86
CA PHE A 225 13.90 -3.66 -9.15
C PHE A 225 15.40 -3.69 -9.51
N PHE A 226 16.30 -3.96 -8.55
CA PHE A 226 17.76 -4.02 -8.71
C PHE A 226 18.39 -5.08 -7.80
#